data_AF-A0A4U6D860-F1
#
_entry.id   AF-A0A4U6D860-F1
#
_cell.length_a   1.000
_cell.length_b   1.000
_cell.length_c   1.000
_cell.angle_alpha   90.00
_cell.angle_beta   90.00
_cell.angle_gamma   90.00
#
_symmetry.space_group_name_H-M   'P 1'
#
loop_
_entity.id
_entity.type
_entity.pdbx_description
1 polymer ?
#
loop_
_entity_poly.entity_id
_entity_poly.type
_entity_poly.pdbx_seq_one_letter_code
_entity_poly.pdbx_strand_id
1 'polypeptide(L)'
;MNSLKGIIYNCRQATFLIEKKQIKKLTFRENVELRIHLTGCSVCRVFQKQSILINRLVKNLIHDSHNKDRKLDDNFKKNLQDKIEDELNKNK
;
A
#
# COMPACT_ATOMS: atom_id res chain seq x y z
N MET A 1 -22.50 7.18 -22.11
CA MET A 1 -22.94 6.58 -20.82
C MET A 1 -22.61 7.57 -19.70
N ASN A 2 -23.53 7.84 -18.78
CA ASN A 2 -23.34 8.86 -17.75
C ASN A 2 -22.20 8.45 -16.79
N SER A 3 -21.13 9.26 -16.70
CA SER A 3 -19.88 8.93 -15.98
C SER A 3 -20.11 8.50 -14.53
N LEU A 4 -21.09 9.13 -13.86
CA LEU A 4 -21.50 8.82 -12.49
C LEU A 4 -22.07 7.41 -12.32
N LYS A 5 -22.88 6.92 -13.28
CA LYS A 5 -23.42 5.55 -13.22
C LYS A 5 -22.29 4.51 -13.25
N GLY A 6 -21.25 4.78 -14.04
CA GLY A 6 -20.06 3.91 -14.14
C GLY A 6 -19.26 3.83 -12.84
N ILE A 7 -19.33 4.85 -11.99
CA ILE A 7 -18.69 4.83 -10.66
C ILE A 7 -19.57 4.08 -9.64
N ILE A 8 -20.87 4.38 -9.62
CA ILE A 8 -21.80 3.83 -8.64
C ILE A 8 -21.94 2.31 -8.78
N TYR A 9 -22.06 1.79 -10.00
CA TYR A 9 -22.37 0.39 -10.25
C TYR A 9 -21.13 -0.46 -10.60
N ASN A 10 -19.94 -0.04 -10.16
CA ASN A 10 -18.69 -0.72 -10.47
C ASN A 10 -17.91 -1.14 -9.22
N CYS A 11 -18.42 -2.19 -8.56
CA CYS A 11 -17.77 -2.77 -7.39
C CYS A 11 -16.33 -3.22 -7.67
N ARG A 12 -16.04 -3.71 -8.89
CA ARG A 12 -14.69 -4.15 -9.31
C ARG A 12 -13.68 -3.02 -9.19
N GLN A 13 -14.01 -1.83 -9.70
CA GLN A 13 -13.15 -0.66 -9.57
C GLN A 13 -13.05 -0.20 -8.12
N ALA A 14 -14.14 -0.24 -7.36
CA ALA A 14 -14.13 0.14 -5.96
C ALA A 14 -13.21 -0.75 -5.12
N THR A 15 -13.30 -2.08 -5.26
CA THR A 15 -12.43 -3.03 -4.55
C THR A 15 -10.97 -2.83 -4.95
N PHE A 16 -10.68 -2.57 -6.23
CA PHE A 16 -9.34 -2.23 -6.68
C PHE A 16 -8.80 -0.97 -6.00
N LEU A 17 -9.58 0.12 -5.95
CA LEU A 17 -9.17 1.37 -5.31
C LEU A 17 -9.01 1.22 -3.78
N ILE A 18 -9.81 0.37 -3.14
CA ILE A 18 -9.69 0.04 -1.72
C ILE A 18 -8.32 -0.60 -1.43
N GLU A 19 -7.95 -1.64 -2.18
CA GLU A 19 -6.65 -2.31 -2.02
C GLU A 19 -5.49 -1.40 -2.40
N LYS A 20 -5.61 -0.68 -3.52
CA LYS A 20 -4.60 0.28 -3.97
C LYS A 20 -4.27 1.29 -2.88
N LYS A 21 -5.29 1.80 -2.15
CA LYS A 21 -5.12 2.75 -1.05
C LYS A 21 -4.34 2.18 0.15
N GLN A 22 -4.35 0.86 0.36
CA GLN A 22 -3.57 0.20 1.43
C GLN A 22 -2.08 0.09 1.10
N ILE A 23 -1.73 0.09 -0.19
CA ILE A 23 -0.36 -0.08 -0.69
C ILE A 23 0.26 1.28 -1.03
N LYS A 24 -0.50 2.18 -1.66
CA LYS A 24 -0.04 3.51 -2.08
C LYS A 24 -1.16 4.54 -2.06
N LYS A 25 -0.80 5.82 -2.15
CA LYS A 25 -1.78 6.90 -2.25
C LYS A 25 -2.58 6.80 -3.56
N LEU A 26 -3.88 7.02 -3.45
CA LEU A 26 -4.78 7.22 -4.59
C LEU A 26 -4.58 8.63 -5.17
N THR A 27 -4.82 8.80 -6.47
CA THR A 27 -4.94 10.15 -7.07
C THR A 27 -6.17 10.87 -6.53
N PHE A 28 -6.26 12.18 -6.75
CA PHE A 28 -7.44 12.96 -6.33
C PHE A 28 -8.73 12.40 -6.95
N ARG A 29 -8.71 12.14 -8.27
CA ARG A 29 -9.84 11.57 -9.01
C ARG A 29 -10.25 10.21 -8.44
N GLU A 30 -9.29 9.32 -8.20
CA GLU A 30 -9.57 8.00 -7.62
C GLU A 30 -10.17 8.08 -6.21
N ASN A 31 -9.72 9.02 -5.38
CA ASN A 31 -10.32 9.24 -4.07
C ASN A 31 -11.78 9.67 -4.18
N VAL A 32 -12.10 10.57 -5.11
CA VAL A 32 -13.48 11.03 -5.35
C VAL A 32 -14.34 9.89 -5.87
N GLU A 33 -13.87 9.13 -6.87
CA GLU A 33 -14.56 7.96 -7.41
C GLU A 33 -14.88 6.93 -6.30
N LEU A 34 -13.88 6.58 -5.50
CA LEU A 34 -14.05 5.63 -4.40
C LEU A 34 -15.03 6.17 -3.33
N ARG A 35 -14.96 7.46 -3.00
CA ARG A 35 -15.88 8.07 -2.03
C ARG A 35 -17.33 7.99 -2.53
N ILE A 36 -17.58 8.34 -3.79
CA ILE A 36 -18.92 8.25 -4.40
C ILE A 36 -19.44 6.81 -4.37
N HIS A 37 -18.62 5.82 -4.70
CA HIS A 37 -19.06 4.42 -4.65
C HIS A 37 -19.42 3.97 -3.23
N LEU A 38 -18.59 4.34 -2.23
CA LEU A 38 -18.79 3.92 -0.85
C LEU A 38 -20.00 4.57 -0.16
N THR A 39 -20.53 5.69 -0.66
CA THR A 39 -21.80 6.24 -0.15
C THR A 39 -22.99 5.36 -0.51
N GLY A 40 -22.96 4.72 -1.68
CA GLY A 40 -24.07 3.92 -2.21
C GLY A 40 -23.97 2.41 -1.99
N CYS A 41 -22.77 1.86 -1.79
CA CYS A 41 -22.57 0.40 -1.70
C CYS A 41 -22.16 -0.05 -0.29
N SER A 42 -23.09 -0.68 0.44
CA SER A 42 -22.84 -1.25 1.77
C SER A 42 -21.83 -2.40 1.73
N VAL A 43 -21.87 -3.24 0.70
CA VAL A 43 -20.97 -4.38 0.54
C VAL A 43 -19.52 -3.92 0.43
N CYS A 44 -19.24 -2.90 -0.40
CA CYS A 44 -17.90 -2.35 -0.53
C CYS A 44 -17.39 -1.66 0.74
N ARG A 45 -18.29 -1.08 1.56
CA ARG A 45 -17.92 -0.57 2.90
C ARG A 45 -17.50 -1.69 3.85
N VAL A 46 -18.19 -2.82 3.83
CA VAL A 46 -17.82 -4.00 4.63
C VAL A 46 -16.49 -4.57 4.14
N PHE A 47 -16.35 -4.76 2.83
CA PHE A 47 -15.11 -5.22 2.19
C PHE A 47 -13.93 -4.34 2.61
N GLN A 48 -14.08 -3.01 2.58
CA GLN A 48 -13.03 -2.08 3.01
C GLN A 48 -12.58 -2.33 4.45
N LYS A 49 -13.52 -2.52 5.38
CA LYS A 49 -13.19 -2.79 6.79
C LYS A 49 -12.47 -4.13 6.93
N GLN A 50 -12.92 -5.16 6.24
CA GLN A 50 -12.32 -6.50 6.26
C GLN A 50 -10.90 -6.49 5.67
N SER A 51 -10.72 -5.85 4.51
CA SER A 51 -9.40 -5.69 3.87
C SER A 51 -8.40 -4.99 4.79
N ILE A 52 -8.80 -3.89 5.44
CA ILE A 52 -7.94 -3.18 6.40
C ILE A 52 -7.57 -4.10 7.58
N LEU A 53 -8.54 -4.87 8.10
CA LEU A 53 -8.30 -5.79 9.21
C LEU A 53 -7.32 -6.90 8.81
N ILE A 54 -7.55 -7.57 7.68
CA ILE A 54 -6.69 -8.64 7.18
C ILE A 54 -5.26 -8.10 6.98
N ASN A 55 -5.11 -6.97 6.30
CA ASN A 55 -3.80 -6.36 6.07
C ASN A 55 -3.06 -6.03 7.38
N ARG A 56 -3.79 -5.60 8.41
CA ARG A 56 -3.21 -5.36 9.75
C ARG A 56 -2.78 -6.66 10.42
N LEU A 57 -3.64 -7.68 10.41
CA LEU A 57 -3.33 -8.97 11.02
C LEU A 57 -2.12 -9.64 10.36
N VAL A 58 -2.07 -9.64 9.02
CA VAL A 58 -0.92 -10.17 8.27
C VAL A 58 0.35 -9.40 8.60
N LYS A 59 0.30 -8.06 8.67
CA LYS A 59 1.45 -7.25 9.07
C LYS A 59 1.95 -7.62 10.47
N ASN A 60 1.05 -7.81 11.43
CA ASN A 60 1.42 -8.19 12.79
C ASN A 60 2.05 -9.60 12.84
N LEU A 61 1.44 -10.60 12.18
CA LEU A 61 1.99 -11.95 12.10
C LEU A 61 3.41 -11.97 11.52
N ILE A 62 3.63 -11.21 10.45
CA ILE A 62 4.95 -11.07 9.82
C ILE A 62 5.90 -10.31 10.77
N HIS A 63 5.46 -9.23 11.40
CA HIS A 63 6.31 -8.44 12.31
C HIS A 63 6.74 -9.24 13.55
N ASP A 64 5.82 -10.01 14.14
CA ASP A 64 6.08 -10.85 15.31
C ASP A 64 7.04 -12.01 14.97
N SER A 65 7.01 -12.51 13.73
CA SER A 65 8.00 -13.49 13.22
C SER A 65 9.39 -12.90 12.96
N HIS A 66 9.56 -11.58 13.03
CA HIS A 66 10.76 -10.86 12.60
C HIS A 66 11.43 -10.01 13.69
N ASN A 67 10.90 -10.04 14.92
CA ASN A 67 11.45 -9.30 16.06
C ASN A 67 12.64 -9.96 16.75
N LYS A 68 13.22 -11.02 16.17
CA LYS A 68 14.56 -11.51 16.48
C LYS A 68 15.52 -11.06 15.37
N ASP A 69 16.22 -9.96 15.62
CA ASP A 69 17.49 -9.59 14.96
C ASP A 69 17.52 -9.61 13.42
N ARG A 70 16.57 -8.95 12.74
CA ARG A 70 16.75 -8.59 11.33
C ARG A 70 17.72 -7.43 11.15
N LYS A 71 19.01 -7.71 11.35
CA LYS A 71 20.11 -6.82 10.96
C LYS A 71 20.59 -7.25 9.57
N LEU A 72 20.93 -6.28 8.73
CA LEU A 72 21.78 -6.59 7.57
C LEU A 72 23.06 -7.25 8.10
N ASP A 73 23.54 -8.26 7.38
CA ASP A 73 24.85 -8.87 7.63
C ASP A 73 25.91 -7.76 7.68
N ASP A 74 26.84 -7.87 8.62
CA ASP A 74 27.82 -6.83 8.86
C ASP A 74 28.79 -6.69 7.68
N ASN A 75 29.06 -7.78 6.94
CA ASN A 75 29.86 -7.70 5.72
C ASN A 75 29.13 -6.92 4.63
N PHE A 76 27.82 -7.11 4.47
CA PHE A 76 27.00 -6.38 3.52
C PHE A 76 26.96 -4.89 3.86
N LYS A 77 26.82 -4.52 5.14
CA LYS A 77 26.90 -3.12 5.57
C LYS A 77 28.24 -2.50 5.21
N LYS A 78 29.34 -3.22 5.48
CA LYS A 78 30.70 -2.75 5.17
C LYS A 78 30.89 -2.55 3.67
N ASN A 79 30.54 -3.55 2.85
CA ASN A 79 30.62 -3.44 1.39
C ASN A 79 29.77 -2.29 0.82
N LEU A 80 28.62 -2.02 1.43
CA LEU A 80 27.76 -0.91 1.05
C LEU A 80 28.38 0.44 1.42
N GLN A 81 28.99 0.53 2.61
CA GLN A 81 29.71 1.71 3.07
C GLN A 81 30.87 2.06 2.13
N ASP A 82 31.71 1.07 1.81
CA ASP A 82 32.88 1.23 0.94
C ASP A 82 32.45 1.74 -0.45
N LYS A 83 31.36 1.19 -1.01
CA LYS A 83 30.79 1.67 -2.29
C LYS A 83 30.30 3.12 -2.23
N ILE A 84 29.68 3.53 -1.13
CA ILE A 84 29.21 4.91 -0.98
C ILE A 84 30.41 5.86 -0.91
N GLU A 85 31.45 5.50 -0.17
CA GLU A 85 32.67 6.30 -0.05
C GLU A 85 33.41 6.42 -1.38
N ASP A 86 33.53 5.32 -2.14
CA ASP A 86 34.11 5.34 -3.49
C ASP A 86 33.37 6.29 -4.44
N GLU A 87 32.02 6.27 -4.45
CA GLU A 87 31.22 7.16 -5.29
C GLU A 87 31.29 8.63 -4.86
N LEU A 88 31.41 8.90 -3.56
CA LEU A 88 31.62 10.26 -3.06
C LEU A 88 33.00 10.81 -3.44
N ASN A 89 34.04 9.97 -3.39
CA ASN A 89 35.41 10.35 -3.72
C ASN A 89 35.62 10.58 -5.22
N LYS A 90 34.87 9.92 -6.10
CA LYS A 90 34.90 10.17 -7.56
C LYS A 90 34.36 11.54 -7.98
N ASN A 91 33.54 12.16 -7.13
CA ASN A 91 32.94 13.47 -7.38
C ASN A 91 33.72 14.63 -6.72
N LYS A 92 34.91 14.34 -6.19
CA LYS A 92 35.85 15.31 -5.62
C LYS A 92 37.02 15.53 -6.58
#